data_AF-A0A398AVB9-F1
#
_entry.id   AF-A0A398AVB9-F1
#
_cell.length_a   1.000
_cell.length_b   1.000
_cell.length_c   1.000
_cell.angle_alpha   90.00
_cell.angle_beta   90.00
_cell.angle_gamma   90.00
#
_symmetry.space_group_name_H-M   'P 1'
#
loop_
_entity.id
_entity.type
_entity.pdbx_description
1 polymer ?
#
loop_
_entity_poly.entity_id
_entity_poly.type
_entity_poly.pdbx_seq_one_letter_code
_entity_poly.pdbx_strand_id
1 'polypeptide(L)'
;MFINFEREGKIRMQIMSTGSVSYSMETSSNTSDRTIKELEKQRTDIQDDLQEATLSEEDSETKQQNIQRLQQQLQQIEIRIQQLQREKAKEQTKVQEVNEQELDSLQISAEANVLYAQSQENK
;
A
#
# COMPACT_ATOMS: atom_id res chain seq x y z
N MET A 1 -3.76 -7.06 39.13
CA MET A 1 -5.12 -7.46 39.56
C MET A 1 -6.02 -6.29 39.17
N PHE A 2 -7.04 -6.36 38.32
CA PHE A 2 -7.99 -7.43 38.00
C PHE A 2 -8.42 -7.36 36.52
N ILE A 3 -8.81 -8.53 36.00
CA ILE A 3 -9.50 -8.79 34.73
C ILE A 3 -10.99 -8.40 34.87
N ASN A 4 -11.67 -8.02 33.77
CA ASN A 4 -13.11 -8.24 33.45
C ASN A 4 -13.36 -7.67 32.03
N PHE A 5 -13.59 -8.45 30.96
CA PHE A 5 -14.67 -9.39 30.58
C PHE A 5 -16.03 -8.73 30.29
N GLU A 6 -16.50 -8.99 29.06
CA GLU A 6 -17.86 -8.91 28.50
C GLU A 6 -18.56 -7.54 28.32
N ARG A 7 -19.03 -7.27 27.08
CA ARG A 7 -20.43 -7.56 26.70
C ARG A 7 -20.67 -7.36 25.20
N GLU A 8 -21.24 -8.40 24.61
CA GLU A 8 -22.05 -8.38 23.39
C GLU A 8 -22.94 -7.12 23.31
N GLY A 9 -22.73 -6.31 22.28
CA GLY A 9 -23.56 -5.15 21.96
C GLY A 9 -24.01 -5.23 20.51
N LYS A 10 -25.15 -5.88 20.27
CA LYS A 10 -25.91 -5.82 19.01
C LYS A 10 -25.95 -4.38 18.47
N ILE A 11 -25.28 -4.11 17.36
CA ILE A 11 -25.43 -2.84 16.64
C ILE A 11 -26.78 -2.90 15.92
N ARG A 12 -27.75 -2.17 16.48
CA ARG A 12 -29.02 -1.85 15.83
C ARG A 12 -28.72 -1.09 14.55
N MET A 13 -28.97 -1.72 13.40
CA MET A 13 -29.04 -1.03 12.12
C MET A 13 -30.35 -0.22 12.12
N GLN A 14 -30.23 1.10 12.30
CA GLN A 14 -31.31 2.05 12.07
C GLN A 14 -30.85 3.22 11.20
N ILE A 15 -31.44 3.23 9.99
CA ILE A 15 -32.08 4.37 9.30
C ILE A 15 -31.17 5.40 8.60
N MET A 16 -31.24 5.31 7.26
CA MET A 16 -31.39 6.35 6.22
C MET A 16 -31.11 7.83 6.59
N SER A 17 -30.27 8.49 5.80
CA SER A 17 -30.72 9.63 4.98
C SER A 17 -29.60 10.08 4.01
N THR A 18 -30.06 10.53 2.85
CA THR A 18 -29.32 11.06 1.71
C THR A 18 -28.41 12.23 2.08
N GLY A 19 -27.12 12.06 1.81
CA GLY A 19 -26.15 13.13 1.75
C GLY A 19 -24.95 12.59 1.02
N SER A 20 -24.68 13.10 -0.17
CA SER A 20 -23.43 12.89 -0.90
C SER A 20 -22.29 13.50 -0.08
N VAL A 21 -21.88 12.79 0.97
CA VAL A 21 -20.57 13.00 1.57
C VAL A 21 -19.61 12.34 0.60
N SER A 22 -19.01 13.16 -0.26
CA SER A 22 -17.76 12.80 -0.90
C SER A 22 -16.79 12.50 0.24
N TYR A 23 -16.73 11.23 0.64
CA TYR A 23 -15.60 10.70 1.37
C TYR A 23 -14.43 10.92 0.43
N SER A 24 -13.68 11.99 0.67
CA SER A 24 -12.28 12.04 0.29
C SER A 24 -11.68 10.79 0.89
N MET A 25 -11.60 9.74 0.08
CA MET A 25 -10.78 8.58 0.35
C MET A 25 -9.39 9.17 0.57
N GLU A 26 -9.02 9.36 1.83
CA GLU A 26 -7.63 9.61 2.18
C GLU A 26 -6.90 8.39 1.64
N THR A 27 -6.23 8.61 0.51
CA THR A 27 -5.43 7.62 -0.16
C THR A 27 -4.39 7.16 0.86
N SER A 28 -4.59 5.98 1.43
CA SER A 28 -3.66 5.25 2.30
C SER A 28 -2.40 4.80 1.54
N SER A 29 -2.01 5.52 0.49
CA SER A 29 -0.95 5.17 -0.46
C SER A 29 0.43 5.66 0.00
N ASN A 30 0.52 6.41 1.10
CA ASN A 30 1.78 7.02 1.56
C ASN A 30 2.58 6.21 2.59
N THR A 31 2.05 5.12 3.15
CA THR A 31 2.74 4.34 4.18
C THR A 31 3.86 3.48 3.60
N SER A 32 3.63 2.87 2.43
CA SER A 32 4.62 2.06 1.71
C SER A 32 5.81 2.92 1.23
N ASP A 33 5.57 4.15 0.78
CA ASP A 33 6.64 5.04 0.31
C ASP A 33 7.55 5.54 1.41
N ARG A 34 7.01 5.80 2.60
CA ARG A 34 7.82 6.13 3.77
C ARG A 34 8.68 4.94 4.21
N THR A 35 8.09 3.74 4.19
CA THR A 35 8.77 2.50 4.57
C THR A 35 9.90 2.15 3.60
N ILE A 36 9.67 2.30 2.28
CA ILE A 36 10.71 2.07 1.26
C ILE A 36 11.88 3.05 1.47
N LYS A 37 11.60 4.35 1.67
CA LYS A 37 12.65 5.36 1.89
C LYS A 37 13.49 5.08 3.14
N GLU A 38 12.85 4.63 4.22
CA GLU A 38 13.56 4.28 5.45
C GLU A 38 14.46 3.05 5.26
N LEU A 39 13.98 2.03 4.54
CA LEU A 39 14.79 0.87 4.17
C LEU A 39 15.94 1.22 3.23
N GLU A 40 15.74 2.14 2.28
CA GLU A 40 16.81 2.63 1.40
C GLU A 40 17.90 3.39 2.17
N LYS A 41 17.50 4.16 3.20
CA LYS A 41 18.45 4.79 4.11
C LYS A 41 19.24 3.74 4.88
N GLN A 42 18.56 2.76 5.49
CA GLN A 42 19.23 1.66 6.21
C GLN A 42 20.19 0.87 5.31
N ARG A 43 19.82 0.65 4.04
CA ARG A 43 20.70 0.03 3.04
C ARG A 43 21.99 0.83 2.86
N THR A 44 21.87 2.15 2.75
CA THR A 44 23.02 3.05 2.56
C THR A 44 23.90 3.07 3.80
N ASP A 45 23.29 3.21 4.99
CA ASP A 45 24.00 3.18 6.27
C ASP A 45 24.81 1.86 6.42
N ILE A 46 24.23 0.70 6.06
CA ILE A 46 24.92 -0.60 6.11
C ILE A 46 26.03 -0.72 5.05
N GLN A 47 25.89 -0.08 3.88
CA GLN A 47 26.95 -0.04 2.87
C GLN A 47 28.15 0.77 3.36
N ASP A 48 27.90 1.88 4.06
CA ASP A 48 28.93 2.69 4.68
C ASP A 48 29.62 1.91 5.81
N ASP A 49 28.85 1.25 6.69
CA ASP A 49 29.38 0.38 7.75
C ASP A 49 30.23 -0.78 7.19
N LEU A 50 29.84 -1.33 6.04
CA LEU A 50 30.63 -2.36 5.34
C LEU A 50 31.98 -1.81 4.89
N GLN A 51 32.00 -0.60 4.33
CA GLN A 51 33.23 0.05 3.91
C GLN A 51 34.12 0.35 5.12
N GLU A 52 33.55 0.87 6.21
CA GLU A 52 34.26 1.14 7.46
C GLU A 52 34.82 -0.16 8.08
N ALA A 53 34.02 -1.23 8.15
CA ALA A 53 34.47 -2.53 8.67
C ALA A 53 35.64 -3.10 7.86
N THR A 54 35.66 -2.90 6.54
CA THR A 54 36.81 -3.34 5.72
C THR A 54 38.10 -2.58 6.04
N LEU A 55 37.98 -1.30 6.41
CA LEU A 55 39.08 -0.40 6.75
C LEU A 55 39.49 -0.44 8.23
N SER A 56 38.64 -0.99 9.10
CA SER A 56 38.85 -1.16 10.55
C SER A 56 40.18 -1.84 10.87
N GLU A 57 40.82 -1.48 11.98
CA GLU A 57 42.04 -2.13 12.49
C GLU A 57 41.75 -3.37 13.38
N GLU A 58 40.49 -3.81 13.43
CA GLU A 58 40.08 -5.04 14.13
C GLU A 58 40.80 -6.29 13.59
N ASP A 59 40.85 -7.33 14.42
CA ASP A 59 41.38 -8.63 14.01
C ASP A 59 40.58 -9.22 12.84
N SER A 60 41.26 -10.03 12.03
CA SER A 60 40.69 -10.55 10.79
C SER A 60 39.42 -11.38 10.99
N GLU A 61 39.32 -12.11 12.10
CA GLU A 61 38.17 -12.97 12.38
C GLU A 61 36.96 -12.12 12.76
N THR A 62 37.12 -11.17 13.69
CA THR A 62 36.07 -10.22 14.09
C THR A 62 35.62 -9.38 12.89
N LYS A 63 36.56 -8.89 12.08
CA LYS A 63 36.26 -8.15 10.85
C LYS A 63 35.42 -8.98 9.89
N GLN A 64 35.82 -10.23 9.63
CA GLN A 64 35.12 -11.11 8.70
C GLN A 64 33.70 -11.45 9.20
N GLN A 65 33.54 -11.71 10.50
CA GLN A 65 32.24 -11.92 11.11
C GLN A 65 31.34 -10.70 10.99
N ASN A 66 31.88 -9.49 11.24
CA ASN A 66 31.13 -8.26 11.15
C ASN A 66 30.68 -7.97 9.70
N ILE A 67 31.60 -8.12 8.73
CA ILE A 67 31.30 -8.01 7.30
C ILE A 67 30.19 -9.00 6.90
N GLN A 68 30.29 -10.26 7.32
CA GLN A 68 29.30 -11.28 6.97
C GLN A 68 27.92 -10.95 7.55
N ARG A 69 27.86 -10.46 8.79
CA ARG A 69 26.62 -10.02 9.43
C ARG A 69 26.00 -8.85 8.67
N LEU A 70 26.79 -7.83 8.33
CA LEU A 70 26.31 -6.67 7.58
C LEU A 70 25.82 -7.05 6.18
N GLN A 71 26.52 -7.96 5.49
CA GLN A 71 26.08 -8.49 4.18
C GLN A 71 24.73 -9.22 4.26
N GLN A 72 24.52 -10.03 5.30
CA GLN A 72 23.23 -10.69 5.51
C GLN A 72 22.10 -9.69 5.76
N GLN A 73 22.36 -8.66 6.58
CA GLN A 73 21.38 -7.61 6.84
C GLN A 73 21.06 -6.82 5.56
N LEU A 74 22.07 -6.49 4.76
CA LEU A 74 21.91 -5.82 3.48
C LEU A 74 21.01 -6.63 2.54
N GLN A 75 21.27 -7.93 2.39
CA GLN A 75 20.48 -8.81 1.54
C GLN A 75 19.01 -8.87 1.97
N GLN A 76 18.75 -8.94 3.28
CA GLN A 76 17.38 -8.94 3.81
C GLN A 76 16.64 -7.64 3.47
N ILE A 77 17.31 -6.49 3.63
CA ILE A 77 16.75 -5.18 3.31
C ILE A 77 16.45 -5.06 1.82
N GLU A 78 17.36 -5.50 0.94
CA GLU A 78 17.15 -5.47 -0.51
C GLU A 78 15.94 -6.31 -0.93
N ILE A 79 15.80 -7.52 -0.38
CA ILE A 79 14.63 -8.37 -0.63
C ILE A 79 13.36 -7.66 -0.19
N ARG A 80 13.36 -7.02 0.99
CA ARG A 80 12.18 -6.31 1.50
C ARG A 80 11.81 -5.11 0.64
N ILE A 81 12.79 -4.31 0.21
CA ILE A 81 12.58 -3.19 -0.72
C ILE A 81 11.94 -3.71 -2.02
N GLN A 82 12.50 -4.77 -2.61
CA GLN A 82 11.96 -5.33 -3.85
C GLN A 82 10.52 -5.85 -3.69
N GLN A 83 10.21 -6.48 -2.55
CA GLN A 83 8.84 -6.93 -2.25
C GLN A 83 7.88 -5.74 -2.18
N LEU A 84 8.22 -4.71 -1.41
CA LEU A 84 7.38 -3.51 -1.26
C LEU A 84 7.20 -2.75 -2.57
N GLN A 85 8.25 -2.66 -3.40
CA GLN A 85 8.16 -2.07 -4.73
C GLN A 85 7.20 -2.85 -5.65
N ARG A 86 7.25 -4.19 -5.61
CA ARG A 86 6.32 -5.04 -6.37
C ARG A 86 4.88 -4.92 -5.86
N GLU A 87 4.69 -4.84 -4.55
CA GLU A 87 3.37 -4.62 -3.93
C GLU A 87 2.78 -3.27 -4.36
N LYS A 88 3.58 -2.21 -4.31
CA LYS A 88 3.20 -0.87 -4.79
C LYS A 88 2.79 -0.88 -6.26
N ALA A 89 3.57 -1.54 -7.12
CA ALA A 89 3.25 -1.64 -8.55
C ALA A 89 1.92 -2.35 -8.80
N LYS A 90 1.61 -3.40 -8.02
CA LYS A 90 0.33 -4.13 -8.10
C LYS A 90 -0.85 -3.31 -7.59
N GLU A 91 -0.65 -2.51 -6.54
CA GLU A 91 -1.68 -1.61 -6.02
C GLU A 91 -2.03 -0.51 -7.04
N GLN A 92 -1.05 0.01 -7.78
CA GLN A 92 -1.30 1.00 -8.84
C GLN A 92 -2.14 0.43 -10.00
N THR A 93 -1.98 -0.85 -10.34
CA THR A 93 -2.80 -1.50 -11.40
C THR A 93 -4.25 -1.69 -10.97
N LYS A 94 -4.51 -1.96 -9.68
CA LYS A 94 -5.87 -2.18 -9.16
C LYS A 94 -6.77 -0.93 -9.15
N VAL A 95 -6.19 0.27 -9.17
CA VAL A 95 -6.95 1.53 -9.15
C VAL A 95 -7.46 1.92 -10.54
N GLN A 96 -6.85 1.41 -11.62
CA GLN A 96 -7.30 1.67 -12.99
C GLN A 96 -8.51 0.82 -13.40
N GLU A 97 -8.61 -0.41 -12.91
CA GLU A 97 -9.67 -1.35 -13.34
C GLU A 97 -11.06 -1.02 -12.73
N VAL A 98 -11.09 -0.34 -11.58
CA VAL A 98 -12.36 0.07 -10.92
C VAL A 98 -12.96 1.32 -11.58
N ASN A 99 -12.13 2.21 -12.13
CA ASN A 99 -12.60 3.45 -12.74
C ASN A 99 -13.26 3.22 -14.12
N GLU A 100 -12.77 2.24 -14.88
CA GLU A 100 -13.35 1.91 -16.19
C GLU A 100 -14.71 1.22 -16.10
N GLN A 101 -14.94 0.38 -15.07
CA GLN A 101 -16.22 -0.32 -14.91
C GLN A 101 -17.37 0.58 -14.41
N GLU A 102 -17.09 1.58 -13.57
CA GLU A 102 -18.10 2.58 -13.17
C GLU A 102 -18.41 3.57 -14.30
N LEU A 103 -17.43 3.92 -15.13
CA LEU A 103 -17.65 4.80 -16.30
C LEU A 103 -18.47 4.12 -17.40
N ASP A 104 -18.19 2.84 -17.69
CA ASP A 104 -18.89 2.09 -18.74
C ASP A 104 -20.35 1.80 -18.36
N SER A 105 -20.61 1.47 -17.09
CA SER A 105 -21.96 1.26 -16.57
C SER A 105 -22.80 2.55 -16.54
N LEU A 106 -22.20 3.71 -16.25
CA LEU A 106 -22.87 5.01 -16.36
C LEU A 106 -23.18 5.39 -17.82
N GLN A 107 -22.26 5.14 -18.76
CA GLN A 107 -22.49 5.43 -20.19
C GLN A 107 -23.61 4.57 -20.79
N ILE A 108 -23.62 3.26 -20.49
CA ILE A 108 -24.68 2.35 -20.96
C ILE A 108 -26.06 2.81 -20.45
N SER A 109 -26.15 3.29 -19.21
CA SER A 109 -27.42 3.79 -18.65
C SER A 109 -27.89 5.10 -19.29
N ALA A 110 -26.96 5.97 -19.68
CA ALA A 110 -27.28 7.23 -20.34
C ALA A 110 -27.76 7.00 -21.78
N GLU A 111 -27.07 6.12 -22.52
CA GLU A 111 -27.42 5.79 -23.90
C GLU A 111 -28.76 5.03 -23.98
N ALA A 112 -29.02 4.12 -23.03
CA ALA A 112 -30.31 3.42 -22.94
C ALA A 112 -31.49 4.37 -22.71
N ASN A 113 -31.32 5.42 -21.90
CA ASN A 113 -32.36 6.43 -21.66
C ASN A 113 -32.65 7.28 -22.90
N VAL A 114 -31.62 7.64 -23.68
CA VAL A 114 -31.77 8.41 -24.92
C VAL A 114 -32.53 7.60 -25.98
N LEU A 115 -32.18 6.32 -26.15
CA LEU A 115 -32.86 5.42 -27.08
C LEU A 115 -34.34 5.22 -26.71
N TYR A 116 -34.64 5.10 -25.41
CA TYR A 116 -36.02 5.01 -24.94
C TYR A 116 -36.82 6.27 -25.28
N ALA A 117 -36.25 7.46 -25.05
CA ALA A 117 -36.90 8.72 -25.39
C ALA A 117 -37.17 8.85 -26.91
N GLN A 118 -36.20 8.50 -27.76
CA GLN A 118 -36.37 8.50 -29.21
C GLN A 118 -37.43 7.51 -29.71
N SER A 119 -37.60 6.38 -29.03
CA SER A 119 -38.64 5.40 -29.38
C SER A 119 -40.07 5.90 -29.09
N GLN A 120 -40.22 6.84 -28.15
CA GLN A 120 -41.50 7.41 -27.77
C GLN A 120 -41.91 8.62 -28.63
N GLU A 121 -40.96 9.29 -29.27
CA GLU A 121 -41.24 10.41 -30.20
C GLU A 121 -41.64 9.96 -31.62
N ASN A 122 -41.46 8.67 -31.97
CA ASN A 122 -41.88 8.11 -33.26
C ASN A 122 -43.27 7.42 -33.22
N LYS A 123 -44.16 7.86 -32.33
CA LYS A 123 -45.58 7.50 -32.31
C LYS A 123 -46.45 8.71 -32.62
#